data_AF-A0A8J6BMF0-F1
#
_entry.id   AF-A0A8J6BMF0-F1
#
_cell.length_a   1.000
_cell.length_b   1.000
_cell.length_c   1.000
_cell.angle_alpha   90.00
_cell.angle_beta   90.00
_cell.angle_gamma   90.00
#
_symmetry.space_group_name_H-M   'P 1'
#
loop_
_entity.id
_entity.type
_entity.pdbx_description
1 polymer ?
#
loop_
_entity_poly.entity_id
_entity_poly.type
_entity_poly.pdbx_seq_one_letter_code
_entity_poly.pdbx_strand_id
1 'polypeptide(L)'
;MDFCTANWYPLGDVYYRKFDLYQMEWNIKEEFKDCLVAVGPYGGPIALMKNYLTKERASSSRPVLEIYSASGVLLSTLTVSMFS
;
A
#
# COMPACT_ATOMS: atom_id res chain seq x y z
N MET A 1 13.51 30.88 -25.28
CA MET A 1 14.67 30.42 -24.49
C MET A 1 14.10 29.80 -23.24
N ASP A 2 13.88 28.49 -23.30
CA ASP A 2 13.33 27.75 -22.17
C ASP A 2 14.40 27.67 -21.09
N PHE A 3 14.16 28.34 -19.96
CA PHE A 3 15.04 28.28 -18.80
C PHE A 3 15.07 26.82 -18.33
N CYS A 4 16.15 26.13 -18.66
CA CYS A 4 16.37 24.72 -18.36
C CYS A 4 16.73 24.51 -16.88
N THR A 5 16.03 25.16 -15.95
CA THR A 5 16.18 24.87 -14.52
C THR A 5 15.28 23.70 -14.19
N ALA A 6 15.84 22.49 -14.32
CA ALA A 6 15.22 21.23 -13.96
C ALA A 6 14.81 21.21 -12.47
N ASN A 7 13.66 21.79 -12.10
CA ASN A 7 12.98 21.72 -10.79
C ASN A 7 13.90 21.63 -9.55
N TRP A 8 14.93 22.46 -9.47
CA TRP A 8 15.80 22.57 -8.29
C TRP A 8 15.22 23.59 -7.32
N TYR A 9 15.10 23.20 -6.05
CA TYR A 9 14.58 24.04 -4.97
C TYR A 9 15.72 24.40 -4.01
N PRO A 10 15.85 25.68 -3.59
CA PRO A 10 16.85 26.09 -2.62
C PRO A 10 16.50 25.58 -1.21
N LEU A 11 17.51 25.12 -0.48
CA LEU A 11 17.44 24.72 0.93
C LEU A 11 18.70 25.21 1.65
N GLY A 12 18.66 26.45 2.15
CA GLY A 12 19.85 27.11 2.69
C GLY A 12 20.92 27.29 1.62
N ASP A 13 22.12 26.78 1.89
CA ASP A 13 23.28 26.85 0.97
C ASP A 13 23.34 25.68 -0.04
N VAL A 14 22.34 24.80 -0.06
CA VAL A 14 22.27 23.67 -1.00
C VAL A 14 21.00 23.72 -1.84
N TYR A 15 21.03 23.04 -2.99
CA TYR A 15 19.85 22.84 -3.83
C TYR A 15 19.46 21.36 -3.82
N TYR A 16 18.16 21.09 -3.77
CA TYR A 16 17.64 19.73 -3.88
C TYR A 16 16.63 19.65 -5.03
N ARG A 17 16.42 18.44 -5.51
CA ARG A 17 15.37 18.14 -6.49
C ARG A 17 14.53 16.99 -5.96
N LYS A 18 13.22 17.13 -6.03
CA LYS A 18 12.29 16.06 -5.66
C LYS A 18 11.96 15.25 -6.91
N PHE A 19 12.09 13.93 -6.79
CA PHE A 19 11.59 12.99 -7.80
C PHE A 19 10.35 12.29 -7.29
N ASP A 20 9.34 12.25 -8.12
CA ASP A 20 8.23 11.33 -7.93
C ASP A 20 8.65 10.00 -8.53
N LEU A 21 8.95 9.02 -7.66
CA LEU A 21 9.44 7.69 -8.05
C LEU A 21 8.32 6.82 -8.63
N TYR A 22 7.11 6.97 -8.11
CA TYR A 22 5.91 6.29 -8.56
C TYR A 22 4.68 7.07 -8.10
N GLN A 23 3.57 6.89 -8.81
CA GLN A 23 2.29 7.44 -8.40
C GLN A 23 1.70 6.60 -7.26
N MET A 24 1.20 7.28 -6.22
CA MET A 24 0.51 6.61 -5.13
C MET A 24 -0.93 6.29 -5.56
N GLU A 25 -1.26 5.01 -5.66
CA GLU A 25 -2.56 4.50 -6.12
C GLU A 25 -3.43 3.97 -4.98
N TRP A 26 -2.93 3.99 -3.73
CA TRP A 26 -3.73 3.63 -2.56
C TRP A 26 -5.02 4.45 -2.50
N ASN A 27 -6.13 3.74 -2.63
CA ASN A 27 -7.45 4.31 -2.42
C ASN A 27 -7.88 4.00 -0.99
N ILE A 28 -7.49 4.86 -0.04
CA ILE A 28 -7.76 4.71 1.41
C ILE A 28 -9.23 5.03 1.70
N LYS A 29 -10.16 4.32 1.05
CA LYS A 29 -11.59 4.36 1.34
C LYS A 29 -11.98 3.36 2.41
N GLU A 30 -11.21 2.30 2.56
CA GLU A 30 -11.40 1.29 3.60
C GLU A 30 -10.52 1.61 4.80
N GLU A 31 -11.08 1.51 6.01
CA GLU A 31 -10.32 1.71 7.23
C GLU A 31 -9.34 0.55 7.42
N PHE A 32 -8.05 0.80 7.19
CA PHE A 32 -6.97 -0.15 7.52
C PHE A 32 -6.98 -0.60 8.98
N LYS A 33 -7.67 0.14 9.85
CA LYS A 33 -7.87 -0.20 11.27
C LYS A 33 -8.48 -1.58 11.48
N ASP A 34 -9.34 -2.02 10.56
CA ASP A 34 -10.01 -3.31 10.61
C ASP A 34 -9.28 -4.39 9.79
N CYS A 35 -8.05 -4.13 9.33
CA CYS A 35 -7.27 -5.06 8.53
C CYS A 35 -5.97 -5.48 9.25
N LEU A 36 -5.60 -6.74 9.06
CA LEU A 36 -4.25 -7.23 9.33
C LEU A 36 -3.36 -6.86 8.15
N VAL A 37 -2.20 -6.27 8.45
CA VAL A 37 -1.23 -5.80 7.45
C VAL A 37 0.12 -6.43 7.73
N ALA A 38 0.76 -6.96 6.69
CA ALA A 38 2.15 -7.40 6.73
C ALA A 38 2.90 -6.85 5.51
N VAL A 39 4.19 -6.54 5.66
CA VAL A 39 4.99 -5.92 4.61
C VAL A 39 6.27 -6.73 4.39
N GLY A 40 6.61 -6.95 3.12
CA GLY A 40 7.87 -7.57 2.74
C GLY A 40 9.08 -6.67 3.03
N PRO A 41 10.31 -7.24 3.06
CA PRO A 41 11.53 -6.46 3.25
C PRO A 41 11.68 -5.32 2.24
N TYR A 42 12.36 -4.23 2.64
CA TYR A 42 12.71 -3.09 1.78
C TYR A 42 11.52 -2.37 1.10
N GLY A 43 10.35 -2.37 1.73
CA GLY A 43 9.15 -1.82 1.09
C GLY A 43 8.66 -2.69 -0.06
N GLY A 44 8.87 -4.01 0.04
CA GLY A 44 8.30 -4.99 -0.87
C GLY A 44 6.77 -5.06 -0.78
N PRO A 45 6.16 -6.13 -1.34
CA PRO A 45 4.71 -6.25 -1.38
C PRO A 45 4.06 -6.12 0.00
N ILE A 46 2.88 -5.52 0.03
CA ILE A 46 2.06 -5.29 1.21
C ILE A 46 0.90 -6.27 1.17
N ALA A 47 0.84 -7.17 2.15
CA ALA A 47 -0.26 -8.11 2.32
C ALA A 47 -1.32 -7.50 3.25
N LEU A 48 -2.57 -7.49 2.79
CA LEU A 48 -3.74 -6.97 3.48
C LEU A 48 -4.77 -8.08 3.64
N MET A 49 -5.30 -8.26 4.83
CA MET A 49 -6.38 -9.21 5.09
C MET A 49 -7.36 -8.61 6.09
N LYS A 50 -8.65 -8.72 5.84
CA LYS A 50 -9.67 -8.22 6.77
C LYS A 50 -9.58 -8.95 8.11
N ASN A 51 -9.62 -8.21 9.21
CA ASN A 51 -9.62 -8.79 10.55
C ASN A 51 -11.04 -9.24 10.92
N TYR A 52 -11.27 -10.55 10.92
CA TYR A 52 -12.56 -11.14 11.29
C TYR A 52 -12.75 -11.32 12.80
N LEU A 53 -11.74 -10.99 13.62
CA LEU A 53 -11.82 -11.14 15.08
C LEU A 53 -12.76 -10.11 15.74
N THR A 54 -12.97 -8.97 15.10
CA THR A 54 -13.67 -7.82 15.71
C THR A 54 -15.17 -7.73 15.37
N LYS A 55 -15.69 -8.55 14.46
CA LYS A 55 -17.11 -8.57 14.11
C LYS A 55 -17.78 -9.87 14.57
N GLU A 56 -18.75 -9.73 15.48
CA GLU A 56 -19.65 -10.76 16.04
C GLU A 56 -20.48 -11.55 15.00
N ARG A 57 -20.16 -11.45 13.72
CA ARG A 57 -20.71 -12.29 12.67
C ARG A 57 -19.55 -12.71 11.79
N ALA A 58 -18.95 -13.85 12.14
CA ALA A 58 -18.32 -14.72 11.16
C ALA A 58 -19.40 -15.16 10.16
N SER A 59 -19.82 -14.24 9.27
CA SER A 59 -20.42 -14.66 8.02
C SER A 59 -19.42 -15.60 7.39
N SER A 60 -19.89 -16.76 6.95
CA SER A 60 -19.15 -17.87 6.33
C SER A 60 -18.41 -17.50 5.02
N SER A 61 -17.86 -16.29 4.92
CA SER A 61 -16.98 -15.83 3.86
C SER A 61 -15.56 -16.23 4.22
N ARG A 62 -14.91 -16.96 3.31
CA ARG A 62 -13.51 -17.36 3.46
C ARG A 62 -12.63 -16.10 3.56
N PRO A 63 -11.61 -16.08 4.44
CA PRO A 63 -10.69 -14.97 4.53
C PRO A 63 -9.98 -14.76 3.18
N VAL A 64 -9.95 -13.51 2.73
CA VAL A 64 -9.29 -13.09 1.50
C VAL A 64 -8.03 -12.31 1.87
N LEU A 65 -6.90 -12.75 1.33
CA LEU A 65 -5.59 -12.11 1.42
C LEU A 65 -5.31 -11.38 0.11
N GLU A 66 -5.13 -10.08 0.18
CA GLU A 66 -4.77 -9.24 -0.95
C GLU A 66 -3.31 -8.85 -0.84
N ILE A 67 -2.58 -8.90 -1.96
CA ILE A 67 -1.18 -8.50 -2.04
C ILE A 67 -1.10 -7.28 -2.94
N TYR A 68 -0.62 -6.18 -2.40
CA TYR A 68 -0.43 -4.92 -3.08
C TYR A 68 1.06 -4.63 -3.30
N SER A 69 1.37 -3.81 -4.30
CA SER A 69 2.67 -3.15 -4.38
C SER A 69 2.81 -2.11 -3.27
N ALA A 70 4.02 -1.58 -3.07
CA ALA A 70 4.23 -0.41 -2.23
C ALA A 70 3.40 0.81 -2.67
N SER A 71 3.09 0.91 -3.96
CA SER A 71 2.29 1.99 -4.55
C SER A 71 0.78 1.82 -4.39
N GLY A 72 0.29 0.68 -3.89
CA GLY A 72 -1.13 0.40 -3.72
C GLY A 72 -1.81 -0.26 -4.93
N VAL A 73 -1.04 -0.77 -5.88
CA VAL A 73 -1.55 -1.57 -7.01
C VAL A 73 -1.79 -2.99 -6.53
N LEU A 74 -3.00 -3.54 -6.75
CA LEU A 74 -3.31 -4.92 -6.43
C LEU A 74 -2.52 -5.87 -7.35
N LEU A 75 -1.62 -6.66 -6.78
CA LEU A 75 -0.80 -7.64 -7.48
C LEU A 75 -1.45 -9.02 -7.50
N SER A 76 -2.10 -9.42 -6.41
CA SER A 76 -2.73 -10.74 -6.31
C SER A 76 -3.79 -10.79 -5.20
N THR A 77 -4.71 -11.73 -5.33
CA THR A 77 -5.74 -12.03 -4.33
C THR A 77 -5.80 -13.53 -4.11
N LEU A 78 -5.68 -13.96 -2.85
CA LEU A 78 -5.70 -15.36 -2.44
C LEU A 78 -6.84 -15.60 -1.46
N THR A 79 -7.62 -16.65 -1.69
CA THR A 79 -8.62 -17.11 -0.73
C THR A 79 -7.98 -18.15 0.18
N VAL A 80 -7.88 -17.88 1.47
CA VAL A 80 -7.30 -18.81 2.42
C VAL A 80 -8.38 -19.82 2.83
N SER A 81 -8.23 -21.08 2.41
CA SER A 81 -9.01 -22.19 2.94
C SER A 81 -8.35 -22.68 4.23
N MET A 82 -9.07 -22.64 5.35
CA MET A 82 -8.64 -23.39 6.53
C MET A 82 -8.78 -24.88 6.20
N PHE A 83 -7.66 -25.59 6.14
CA PHE A 83 -7.68 -27.05 6.16
C PHE A 83 -7.99 -27.47 7.61
N SER A 84 -9.10 -28.20 7.76
CA SER A 84 -9.54 -28.87 8.99
C SER A 84 -8.65 -30.05 9.34
#